data_AF-A0AAD9NWP6-F1
#
_entry.id   AF-A0AAD9NWP6-F1
#
_cell.length_a   1.000
_cell.length_b   1.000
_cell.length_c   1.000
_cell.angle_alpha   90.00
_cell.angle_beta   90.00
_cell.angle_gamma   90.00
#
_symmetry.space_group_name_H-M   'P 1'
#
loop_
_entity.id
_entity.type
_entity.pdbx_description
1 polymer ?
#
loop_
_entity_poly.entity_id
_entity_poly.type
_entity_poly.pdbx_seq_one_letter_code
_entity_poly.pdbx_strand_id
1 'polypeptide(L)'
;MKHKPRLEPTAVRLNSVGGQLKAFGQFMAVTKHRNTVYRFNVIVIERENMTNLLSRDVAADMGLVCRLEQVDASGDDDARIGLMKTEPVTIKPKAGAEPLCLTTARRVPFLLMDAVKAELSNMVES
;
A
#
# COMPACT_ATOMS: atom_id res chain seq x y z
N MET A 1 -13.51 6.84 -34.89
CA MET A 1 -12.25 6.12 -34.55
C MET A 1 -11.59 6.83 -33.38
N LYS A 2 -11.40 6.16 -32.24
CA LYS A 2 -10.65 6.74 -31.11
C LYS A 2 -9.18 6.78 -31.50
N HIS A 3 -8.58 7.98 -31.52
CA HIS A 3 -7.18 8.18 -31.88
C HIS A 3 -6.30 7.36 -30.93
N LYS A 4 -5.52 6.41 -31.46
CA LYS A 4 -4.56 5.66 -30.66
C LYS A 4 -3.40 6.62 -30.33
N PRO A 5 -3.03 6.80 -29.05
CA PRO A 5 -1.88 7.62 -28.70
C PRO A 5 -0.58 6.96 -29.20
N ARG A 6 0.36 7.77 -29.68
CA ARG A 6 1.71 7.30 -30.00
C ARG A 6 2.45 7.07 -28.68
N LEU A 7 2.95 5.84 -28.48
CA LEU A 7 3.73 5.51 -27.30
C LEU A 7 5.19 5.88 -27.52
N GLU A 8 5.75 6.59 -26.57
CA GLU A 8 7.18 6.85 -26.48
C GLU A 8 7.86 5.74 -25.65
N PRO A 9 9.13 5.40 -25.94
CA PRO A 9 9.90 4.49 -25.10
C PRO A 9 9.95 4.99 -23.65
N THR A 10 9.90 4.06 -22.70
CA THR A 10 10.04 4.38 -21.27
C THR A 10 11.06 3.47 -20.62
N ALA A 11 11.93 4.05 -19.78
CA ALA A 11 12.90 3.32 -18.98
C ALA A 11 12.39 3.03 -17.56
N VAL A 12 11.13 3.37 -17.27
CA VAL A 12 10.53 3.21 -15.94
C VAL A 12 10.43 1.72 -15.58
N ARG A 13 10.97 1.36 -14.42
CA ARG A 13 10.84 0.02 -13.86
C ARG A 13 9.63 -0.01 -12.93
N LEU A 14 8.61 -0.76 -13.31
CA LEU A 14 7.40 -0.93 -12.50
C LEU A 14 7.44 -2.29 -11.81
N ASN A 15 7.21 -2.32 -10.50
CA ASN A 15 7.18 -3.54 -9.71
C ASN A 15 5.77 -3.78 -9.18
N SER A 16 5.26 -4.99 -9.37
CA SER A 16 4.04 -5.50 -8.74
C SER A 16 4.40 -6.44 -7.60
N VAL A 17 3.40 -6.81 -6.80
CA VAL A 17 3.55 -7.84 -5.75
C VAL A 17 4.06 -9.18 -6.32
N GLY A 18 3.74 -9.48 -7.59
CA GLY A 18 4.20 -10.70 -8.28
C GLY A 18 5.50 -10.55 -9.06
N GLY A 19 6.22 -9.44 -8.90
CA GLY A 19 7.47 -9.16 -9.63
C GLY A 19 7.37 -8.00 -10.62
N GLN A 20 8.42 -7.84 -11.43
CA GLN A 20 8.57 -6.71 -12.33
C GLN A 20 7.57 -6.76 -13.50
N LEU A 21 6.94 -5.62 -13.79
CA LEU A 21 6.01 -5.43 -14.89
C LEU A 21 6.76 -4.97 -16.14
N LYS A 22 6.35 -5.50 -17.30
CA LYS A 22 6.85 -5.08 -18.61
C LYS A 22 6.07 -3.86 -19.09
N ALA A 23 6.77 -2.74 -19.25
CA ALA A 23 6.23 -1.52 -19.83
C ALA A 23 6.40 -1.54 -21.37
N PHE A 24 5.34 -1.21 -22.10
CA PHE A 24 5.36 -1.03 -23.56
C PHE A 24 5.82 0.37 -23.97
N GLY A 25 5.58 1.35 -23.11
CA GLY A 25 5.84 2.76 -23.41
C GLY A 25 4.98 3.66 -22.56
N GLN A 26 5.05 4.95 -22.86
CA GLN A 26 4.30 5.98 -22.15
C GLN A 26 3.74 7.01 -23.12
N PHE A 27 2.73 7.74 -22.68
CA PHE A 27 2.24 8.93 -23.38
C PHE A 27 1.72 9.96 -22.38
N MET A 28 1.71 11.23 -22.78
CA MET A 28 1.14 12.30 -21.96
C MET A 28 -0.39 12.27 -22.08
N ALA A 29 -1.07 12.03 -20.96
CA ALA A 29 -2.52 12.18 -20.88
C ALA A 29 -2.88 13.61 -20.48
N VAL A 30 -3.95 14.12 -21.07
CA VAL A 30 -4.56 15.41 -20.72
C VAL A 30 -5.98 15.15 -20.28
N THR A 31 -6.33 15.55 -19.06
CA THR A 31 -7.69 15.38 -18.52
C THR A 31 -8.21 16.66 -17.90
N LYS A 32 -9.52 16.81 -17.80
CA LYS A 32 -10.17 17.95 -17.16
C LYS A 32 -10.95 17.48 -15.94
N HIS A 33 -10.69 18.09 -14.78
CA HIS A 33 -11.43 17.85 -13.55
C HIS A 33 -11.70 19.18 -12.83
N ARG A 34 -12.95 19.42 -12.41
CA ARG A 34 -13.39 20.66 -11.73
C ARG A 34 -12.92 21.95 -12.42
N ASN A 35 -13.06 21.97 -13.75
CA ASN A 35 -12.63 23.09 -14.62
C ASN A 35 -11.11 23.34 -14.70
N THR A 36 -10.29 22.51 -14.06
CA THR A 36 -8.82 22.52 -14.16
C THR A 36 -8.36 21.43 -15.12
N VAL A 37 -7.35 21.72 -15.93
CA VAL A 37 -6.74 20.77 -16.87
C VAL A 37 -5.46 20.23 -16.23
N TYR A 38 -5.37 18.90 -16.15
CA TYR A 38 -4.22 18.18 -15.60
C TYR A 38 -3.50 17.43 -16.71
N ARG A 39 -2.17 17.35 -16.58
CA ARG A 39 -1.30 16.63 -17.51
C ARG A 39 -0.40 15.69 -16.74
N PHE A 40 -0.37 14.42 -17.13
CA PHE A 40 0.46 13.41 -16.48
C PHE A 40 0.80 12.28 -17.44
N ASN A 41 1.94 11.64 -17.20
CA ASN A 41 2.37 10.50 -18.00
C ASN A 41 1.57 9.24 -17.63
N VAL A 42 1.05 8.56 -18.65
CA VAL A 42 0.44 7.24 -18.52
C VAL A 42 1.42 6.22 -19.05
N ILE A 43 1.75 5.23 -18.23
CA ILE A 43 2.59 4.10 -18.62
C ILE A 43 1.68 2.95 -19.03
N VAL A 44 1.92 2.41 -20.22
CA VAL A 44 1.18 1.27 -20.76
C VAL A 44 1.95 0.00 -20.45
N ILE A 45 1.29 -0.97 -19.82
CA ILE A 45 1.89 -2.25 -19.42
C ILE A 45 1.21 -3.42 -20.15
N GLU A 46 1.96 -4.50 -20.36
CA GLU A 46 1.46 -5.75 -20.94
C GLU A 46 0.82 -6.62 -19.85
N ARG A 47 -0.50 -6.53 -19.67
CA ARG A 47 -1.22 -7.48 -18.80
C ARG A 47 -2.69 -7.62 -19.17
N GLU A 48 -3.19 -8.85 -19.21
CA GLU A 48 -4.61 -9.12 -19.36
C GLU A 48 -5.39 -8.79 -18.07
N ASN A 49 -6.62 -8.31 -18.23
CA ASN A 49 -7.61 -8.11 -17.16
C ASN A 49 -7.20 -7.17 -16.00
N MET A 50 -6.48 -6.10 -16.31
CA MET A 50 -6.16 -5.04 -15.35
C MET A 50 -7.08 -3.82 -15.53
N THR A 51 -7.51 -3.24 -14.41
CA THR A 51 -8.12 -1.91 -14.39
C THR A 51 -7.04 -0.83 -14.54
N ASN A 52 -7.41 0.30 -15.13
CA ASN A 52 -6.52 1.45 -15.20
C ASN A 52 -6.34 2.04 -13.79
N LEU A 53 -5.09 2.32 -13.43
CA LEU A 53 -4.73 2.89 -12.14
C LEU A 53 -4.29 4.34 -12.31
N LEU A 54 -4.76 5.21 -11.42
CA LEU A 54 -4.25 6.57 -11.29
C LEU A 54 -3.18 6.56 -10.22
N SER A 55 -2.01 7.15 -10.50
CA SER A 55 -0.97 7.27 -9.49
C SER A 55 -1.45 8.15 -8.34
N ARG A 56 -0.90 7.89 -7.15
CA ARG A 56 -1.25 8.65 -5.95
C ARG A 56 -0.95 10.14 -6.11
N ASP A 57 0.21 10.47 -6.68
CA ASP A 57 0.65 11.86 -6.83
C ASP A 57 -0.31 12.65 -7.73
N VAL A 58 -0.76 12.05 -8.83
CA VAL A 58 -1.75 12.67 -9.72
C VAL A 58 -3.11 12.78 -9.04
N ALA A 59 -3.53 11.75 -8.28
CA ALA A 59 -4.78 11.80 -7.53
C ALA A 59 -4.77 12.89 -6.44
N ALA A 60 -3.61 13.11 -5.79
CA ALA A 60 -3.42 14.16 -4.79
C ALA A 60 -3.42 15.55 -5.42
N ASP A 61 -2.70 15.73 -6.54
CA ASP A 61 -2.68 16.98 -7.32
C ASP A 61 -4.08 17.38 -7.81
N MET A 62 -4.90 16.38 -8.20
CA MET A 62 -6.30 16.58 -8.56
C MET A 62 -7.24 16.82 -7.36
N GLY A 63 -6.76 16.70 -6.12
CA GLY A 63 -7.58 16.80 -4.91
C GLY A 63 -8.60 15.66 -4.75
N LEU A 64 -8.36 14.51 -5.37
CA LEU A 64 -9.21 13.31 -5.23
C LEU A 64 -8.93 12.55 -3.93
N VAL A 65 -7.69 12.64 -3.45
CA VAL A 65 -7.25 12.08 -2.19
C VAL A 65 -6.50 13.16 -1.41
N CYS A 66 -6.75 13.25 -0.10
CA CYS A 66 -5.96 14.06 0.81
C CYS A 66 -5.09 13.15 1.67
N ARG A 67 -3.82 13.50 1.83
CA ARG A 67 -2.91 12.73 2.68
C ARG A 67 -2.92 13.35 4.07
N LEU A 68 -3.63 12.70 5.00
CA LEU A 68 -3.82 13.19 6.36
C LEU A 68 -2.55 13.04 7.22
N GLU A 69 -1.72 12.02 6.96
CA GLU A 69 -0.52 11.71 7.75
C GLU A 69 0.59 11.16 6.83
N GLN A 70 1.29 12.04 6.12
CA GLN A 70 2.54 11.67 5.45
C GLN A 70 3.68 11.86 6.44
N VAL A 71 4.32 10.76 6.87
CA VAL A 71 5.70 10.88 7.36
C VAL A 71 6.57 11.05 6.14
N ASP A 72 7.08 12.26 5.95
CA ASP A 72 7.94 12.60 4.83
C ASP A 72 9.24 11.79 4.94
N ALA A 73 9.49 10.93 3.95
CA ALA A 73 10.78 10.28 3.72
C ALA A 73 11.77 11.24 3.04
N SER A 74 11.55 12.55 3.15
CA SER A 74 12.41 13.62 2.62
C SER A 74 13.22 14.32 3.71
N GLY A 75 13.47 13.62 4.83
CA GLY A 75 14.61 13.92 5.69
C GLY A 75 15.75 12.99 5.32
N ASP A 76 16.93 13.56 5.06
CA ASP A 76 18.22 12.90 4.82
C ASP A 76 18.30 11.47 5.34
N ASP A 77 18.47 10.50 4.43
CA ASP A 77 18.93 9.09 4.53
C ASP A 77 18.65 8.19 5.77
N ASP A 78 17.97 8.67 6.82
CA ASP A 78 17.61 7.96 8.04
C ASP A 78 16.10 7.95 8.30
N ALA A 79 15.30 8.67 7.50
CA ALA A 79 13.83 8.66 7.59
C ALA A 79 13.18 7.47 6.87
N ARG A 80 13.89 6.33 6.76
CA ARG A 80 13.18 5.05 6.70
C ARG A 80 12.53 4.88 8.07
N ILE A 81 11.20 4.97 8.14
CA ILE A 81 10.47 4.18 9.14
C ILE A 81 10.66 2.70 8.74
N GLY A 82 11.89 2.20 8.88
CA GLY A 82 12.15 0.81 9.06
C GLY A 82 11.66 0.41 10.44
N LEU A 83 11.45 -0.89 10.64
CA LEU A 83 11.33 -1.46 11.97
C LEU A 83 12.43 -0.84 12.85
N MET A 84 12.05 -0.11 13.90
CA MET A 84 12.99 0.39 14.89
C MET A 84 13.81 -0.81 15.35
N LYS A 85 15.10 -0.83 15.01
CA LYS A 85 16.02 -1.89 15.44
C LYS A 85 16.32 -1.68 16.92
N THR A 86 15.32 -1.95 17.75
CA THR A 86 15.44 -1.96 19.21
C THR A 86 15.48 -3.40 19.69
N GLU A 87 16.08 -3.61 20.86
CA GLU A 87 15.84 -4.85 21.58
C GLU A 87 14.33 -5.04 21.82
N PRO A 88 13.82 -6.28 21.77
CA PRO A 88 12.41 -6.58 21.98
C PRO A 88 11.89 -5.90 23.26
N VAL A 89 10.93 -5.00 23.11
CA VAL A 89 10.35 -4.30 24.27
C VAL A 89 9.25 -5.18 24.87
N THR A 90 9.41 -5.58 26.13
CA THR A 90 8.36 -6.28 26.87
C THR A 90 7.31 -5.29 27.36
N ILE A 91 6.09 -5.40 26.83
CA ILE A 91 4.95 -4.63 27.34
C ILE A 91 4.48 -5.28 28.65
N LYS A 92 4.61 -4.57 29.77
CA LYS A 92 4.06 -4.99 31.06
C LYS A 92 2.74 -4.27 31.32
N PRO A 93 1.64 -4.99 31.57
CA PRO A 93 0.39 -4.36 31.99
C PRO A 93 0.60 -3.62 33.31
N LYS A 94 -0.09 -2.48 33.48
CA LYS A 94 -0.10 -1.76 34.77
C LYS A 94 -0.77 -2.64 35.83
N ALA A 95 -0.34 -2.51 37.09
CA ALA A 95 -0.98 -3.18 38.20
C ALA A 95 -2.48 -2.84 38.26
N GLY A 96 -3.34 -3.85 38.26
CA GLY A 96 -4.81 -3.69 38.22
C GLY A 96 -5.41 -3.48 36.82
N ALA A 97 -4.66 -3.70 35.74
CA ALA A 97 -5.23 -3.69 34.40
C ALA A 97 -6.20 -4.87 34.21
N GLU A 98 -7.48 -4.57 33.97
CA GLU A 98 -8.47 -5.57 33.60
C GLU A 98 -8.37 -5.89 32.11
N PRO A 99 -8.22 -7.18 31.72
CA PRO A 99 -8.20 -7.57 30.33
C PRO A 99 -9.56 -7.29 29.68
N LEU A 100 -9.57 -6.46 28.63
CA LEU A 100 -10.77 -6.19 27.85
C LEU A 100 -11.11 -7.42 26.98
N CYS A 101 -12.13 -8.18 27.39
CA CYS A 101 -12.65 -9.28 26.57
C CYS A 101 -13.46 -8.70 25.39
N LEU A 102 -12.89 -8.74 24.19
CA LEU A 102 -13.63 -8.49 22.96
C LEU A 102 -14.45 -9.75 22.65
N THR A 103 -15.74 -9.74 22.99
CA THR A 103 -16.67 -10.88 22.83
C THR A 103 -16.96 -11.27 21.37
N THR A 104 -16.44 -10.52 20.40
CA THR A 104 -16.59 -10.85 18.98
C THR A 104 -15.57 -11.89 18.56
N ALA A 105 -16.02 -13.12 18.33
CA ALA A 105 -15.20 -14.16 17.72
C ALA A 105 -14.66 -13.66 16.36
N ARG A 106 -13.34 -13.46 16.26
CA ARG A 106 -12.67 -13.18 14.98
C ARG A 106 -12.57 -14.49 14.21
N ARG A 107 -12.98 -14.48 12.94
CA ARG A 107 -12.82 -15.64 12.05
C ARG A 107 -11.32 -15.90 11.87
N VAL A 108 -10.87 -17.08 12.31
CA VAL A 108 -9.52 -17.56 12.05
C VAL A 108 -9.52 -18.29 10.70
N PRO A 109 -8.62 -17.93 9.76
CA PRO A 109 -8.45 -18.72 8.54
C PRO A 109 -8.15 -20.18 8.88
N PHE A 110 -8.74 -21.12 8.14
CA PHE A 110 -8.58 -22.56 8.42
C PHE A 110 -7.10 -22.99 8.54
N LEU A 111 -6.24 -22.42 7.68
CA LEU A 111 -4.79 -22.68 7.67
C LEU A 111 -4.07 -22.31 8.98
N LEU A 112 -4.66 -21.43 9.80
CA LEU A 112 -4.07 -20.93 11.04
C LEU A 112 -4.69 -21.56 12.29
N MET A 113 -5.66 -22.47 12.14
CA MET A 113 -6.39 -23.04 13.28
C MET A 113 -5.48 -23.79 14.25
N ASP A 114 -4.54 -24.59 13.75
CA ASP A 114 -3.66 -25.39 14.60
C ASP A 114 -2.63 -24.53 15.34
N ALA A 115 -2.06 -23.53 14.65
CA ALA A 115 -1.14 -22.58 15.25
C ALA A 115 -1.81 -21.72 16.33
N VAL A 116 -3.04 -21.25 16.08
CA VAL A 116 -3.81 -20.47 17.05
C VAL A 116 -4.20 -21.32 18.26
N LYS A 117 -4.57 -22.60 18.07
CA LYS A 117 -4.87 -23.51 19.18
C LYS A 117 -3.66 -23.75 20.07
N ALA A 118 -2.49 -23.99 19.48
CA ALA A 118 -1.26 -24.22 20.24
C ALA A 118 -0.90 -23.01 21.11
N GLU A 119 -1.01 -21.80 20.56
CA GLU A 119 -0.73 -20.57 21.31
C GLU A 119 -1.75 -20.32 22.42
N LEU A 120 -3.04 -20.58 22.17
CA LEU A 120 -4.07 -20.46 23.20
C LEU A 120 -3.83 -21.43 24.37
N SER A 121 -3.36 -22.65 24.11
CA SER A 121 -2.99 -23.59 25.17
C SER A 121 -1.82 -23.08 26.02
N ASN A 122 -0.77 -22.54 25.38
CA ASN A 122 0.38 -21.97 26.09
C ASN A 122 -0.01 -20.82 27.03
N MET A 123 -0.96 -19.98 26.61
CA MET A 123 -1.44 -18.85 27.42
C MET A 123 -2.26 -19.26 28.64
N VAL A 124 -2.84 -20.46 28.66
CA VAL A 124 -3.62 -20.99 29.80
C VAL A 124 -2.71 -21.70 30.82
N GLU A 125 -1.60 -22.26 30.35
CA GLU A 125 -0.62 -22.97 31.21
C GLU A 125 0.41 -22.03 31.88
N SER A 126 0.38 -20.73 31.58
CA SER A 126 1.28 -19.68 32.10
C SER A 126 0.62 -18.80 33.16
#